data_AF-A0A3M3UG71-F1
#
_entry.id   AF-A0A3M3UG71-F1
#
_cell.length_a   1.000
_cell.length_b   1.000
_cell.length_c   1.000
_cell.angle_alpha   90.00
_cell.angle_beta   90.00
_cell.angle_gamma   90.00
#
_symmetry.space_group_name_H-M   'P 1'
#
loop_
_entity.id
_entity.type
_entity.pdbx_description
1 polymer ?
#
loop_
_entity_poly.entity_id
_entity_poly.type
_entity_poly.pdbx_seq_one_letter_code
_entity_poly.pdbx_strand_id
1 'polypeptide(L)'
;MDRPLIMGQVYGGHKPAWHSSGLMSGYKSQEIQGSGYNQWVMDDSTGQVRTQIHSSHGHSQLNLGYLIDQQGNSRGALRGAGFELRTDAYGALRAQQGLYLSTWPRNKAQGGQIDTQEAQQHLSNAQARVKALSEIAEQHNALPMPGGIESLDQLNADTQANYGSGGESPVSSSPQQRNGGDTKAAIMSGGSGQTSGYKKPLLVASSPADIATVTPQNTHIHSGKQLTLSTGEDTNLASGKSLLVSVAQSISLFAQTAGAKLFAAKGKVEIQAQNDSIELTAKESVRITSTARTIEIAAQEEILLTSGAAYIRIKGGNIEIHAPGTIDVKGVKKTFDGPAQLNRDNPAWPTDSIKQKLTAYAGLSSAAGYQAWAGQPYTIFADGAEIKKGVMDASGQIGIDHHVTTSQYRIDLSNGVSYDLPVAADYKGDPKNAELANRGLHRHESASHPDVKPSDNRSLFRNRYDQLSNPESDA
;
A
#
# COMPACT_ATOMS: atom_id res chain seq x y z
N MET A 1 -52.95 -19.43 41.78
CA MET A 1 -52.47 -20.79 41.45
C MET A 1 -50.98 -20.61 41.22
N ASP A 2 -50.14 -20.91 42.22
CA ASP A 2 -48.77 -20.33 42.27
C ASP A 2 -47.63 -21.32 42.05
N ARG A 3 -47.94 -22.57 41.67
CA ARG A 3 -46.93 -23.60 41.33
C ARG A 3 -47.49 -24.62 40.35
N PRO A 4 -47.47 -24.35 39.02
CA PRO A 4 -47.87 -25.38 38.07
C PRO A 4 -46.82 -26.50 38.05
N LEU A 5 -47.28 -27.75 38.22
CA LEU A 5 -46.50 -28.95 37.96
C LEU A 5 -46.82 -29.42 36.52
N ILE A 6 -45.81 -29.53 35.67
CA ILE A 6 -45.98 -30.12 34.34
C ILE A 6 -46.00 -31.64 34.50
N MET A 7 -47.18 -32.24 34.35
CA MET A 7 -47.41 -33.69 34.53
C MET A 7 -47.18 -34.51 33.24
N GLY A 8 -46.95 -33.85 32.10
CA GLY A 8 -46.68 -34.52 30.83
C GLY A 8 -46.84 -33.59 29.63
N GLN A 9 -46.19 -33.96 28.52
CA GLN A 9 -46.33 -33.32 27.21
C GLN A 9 -47.13 -34.24 26.29
N VAL A 10 -48.18 -33.72 25.66
CA VAL A 10 -49.03 -34.50 24.73
C VAL A 10 -48.56 -34.26 23.30
N TYR A 11 -48.19 -35.34 22.58
CA TYR A 11 -47.76 -35.25 21.18
C TYR A 11 -48.88 -35.70 20.24
N GLY A 12 -49.47 -34.75 19.50
CA GLY A 12 -50.47 -35.03 18.47
C GLY A 12 -49.81 -35.50 17.16
N GLY A 13 -49.52 -36.79 17.05
CA GLY A 13 -49.21 -37.52 15.80
C GLY A 13 -47.94 -37.15 15.03
N HIS A 14 -47.43 -35.93 15.18
CA HIS A 14 -46.19 -35.46 14.57
C HIS A 14 -45.05 -35.55 15.57
N LYS A 15 -43.98 -36.19 15.14
CA LYS A 15 -42.70 -36.20 15.83
C LYS A 15 -42.15 -34.75 15.90
N PRO A 16 -42.12 -34.04 17.06
CA PRO A 16 -41.61 -32.66 17.15
C PRO A 16 -40.12 -32.50 16.77
N ALA A 17 -39.50 -31.34 16.94
CA ALA A 17 -38.03 -31.29 16.84
C ALA A 17 -37.38 -31.96 18.08
N TRP A 18 -36.22 -32.61 17.92
CA TRP A 18 -35.31 -33.04 19.01
C TRP A 18 -35.84 -34.10 19.99
N HIS A 19 -36.66 -35.05 19.54
CA HIS A 19 -37.30 -36.04 20.44
C HIS A 19 -37.18 -37.50 19.95
N SER A 20 -36.36 -37.77 18.92
CA SER A 20 -36.21 -39.13 18.37
C SER A 20 -35.33 -40.02 19.25
N SER A 21 -34.12 -39.57 19.58
CA SER A 21 -33.09 -40.36 20.26
C SER A 21 -32.78 -39.92 21.69
N GLY A 22 -33.31 -38.76 22.12
CA GLY A 22 -32.94 -38.12 23.39
C GLY A 22 -31.52 -37.52 23.41
N LEU A 23 -30.75 -37.67 22.32
CA LEU A 23 -29.39 -37.15 22.19
C LEU A 23 -29.38 -35.66 21.84
N MET A 24 -30.41 -35.20 21.12
CA MET A 24 -30.55 -33.82 20.68
C MET A 24 -31.59 -33.10 21.52
N SER A 25 -31.33 -31.82 21.81
CA SER A 25 -32.27 -30.90 22.46
C SER A 25 -32.20 -29.52 21.80
N GLY A 26 -33.17 -28.64 22.08
CA GLY A 26 -33.11 -27.25 21.64
C GLY A 26 -34.45 -26.66 21.20
N TYR A 27 -34.38 -25.66 20.32
CA TYR A 27 -35.52 -24.84 19.90
C TYR A 27 -35.62 -24.82 18.37
N LYS A 28 -36.84 -24.86 17.84
CA LYS A 28 -37.11 -24.67 16.41
C LYS A 28 -38.37 -23.84 16.24
N SER A 29 -38.26 -22.69 15.58
CA SER A 29 -39.39 -21.86 15.20
C SER A 29 -39.86 -22.19 13.78
N GLN A 30 -41.05 -21.74 13.41
CA GLN A 30 -41.52 -21.73 12.02
C GLN A 30 -41.77 -20.28 11.60
N GLU A 31 -41.43 -19.94 10.37
CA GLU A 31 -41.71 -18.64 9.76
C GLU A 31 -43.23 -18.41 9.67
N ILE A 32 -43.68 -17.18 9.92
CA ILE A 32 -45.08 -16.80 9.83
C ILE A 32 -45.46 -16.70 8.35
N GLN A 33 -46.47 -17.45 7.92
CA GLN A 33 -46.93 -17.51 6.53
C GLN A 33 -45.85 -17.94 5.52
N GLY A 34 -44.79 -18.59 5.99
CA GLY A 34 -43.68 -19.06 5.17
C GLY A 34 -43.27 -20.50 5.48
N SER A 35 -42.19 -20.94 4.85
CA SER A 35 -41.63 -22.29 5.01
C SER A 35 -40.27 -22.29 5.72
N GLY A 36 -39.74 -21.11 6.04
CA GLY A 36 -38.50 -20.95 6.77
C GLY A 36 -38.61 -21.33 8.25
N TYR A 37 -37.46 -21.40 8.90
CA TYR A 37 -37.33 -21.68 10.32
C TYR A 37 -36.02 -21.12 10.89
N ASN A 38 -36.02 -20.86 12.19
CA ASN A 38 -34.79 -20.76 12.96
C ASN A 38 -34.69 -22.00 13.85
N GLN A 39 -33.47 -22.50 14.05
CA GLN A 39 -33.23 -23.58 14.99
C GLN A 39 -31.96 -23.35 15.80
N TRP A 40 -32.02 -23.76 17.06
CA TRP A 40 -30.89 -23.95 17.92
C TRP A 40 -30.91 -25.40 18.39
N VAL A 41 -29.83 -26.14 18.18
CA VAL A 41 -29.72 -27.57 18.47
C VAL A 41 -28.48 -27.81 19.31
N MET A 42 -28.63 -28.49 20.43
CA MET A 42 -27.55 -29.12 21.17
C MET A 42 -27.61 -30.62 20.92
N ASP A 43 -26.48 -31.26 20.75
CA ASP A 43 -26.37 -32.72 20.66
C ASP A 43 -25.33 -33.16 21.68
N ASP A 44 -25.78 -33.88 22.70
CA ASP A 44 -24.99 -34.33 23.85
C ASP A 44 -24.52 -35.79 23.68
N SER A 45 -24.50 -36.28 22.44
CA SER A 45 -23.93 -37.57 22.10
C SER A 45 -22.51 -37.71 22.66
N THR A 46 -22.25 -38.83 23.34
CA THR A 46 -20.97 -39.09 24.00
C THR A 46 -19.77 -38.93 23.05
N GLY A 47 -18.84 -38.05 23.41
CA GLY A 47 -17.64 -37.75 22.60
C GLY A 47 -17.90 -36.91 21.33
N GLN A 48 -19.13 -36.48 21.11
CA GLN A 48 -19.58 -35.78 19.88
C GLN A 48 -20.42 -34.55 20.20
N VAL A 49 -20.11 -33.87 21.32
CA VAL A 49 -20.85 -32.70 21.77
C VAL A 49 -20.77 -31.59 20.73
N ARG A 50 -21.92 -31.01 20.37
CA ARG A 50 -22.02 -29.88 19.42
C ARG A 50 -23.17 -28.95 19.77
N THR A 51 -23.09 -27.73 19.25
CA THR A 51 -24.22 -26.81 19.15
C THR A 51 -24.33 -26.26 17.73
N GLN A 52 -25.54 -26.04 17.26
CA GLN A 52 -25.83 -25.38 15.98
C GLN A 52 -26.86 -24.28 16.19
N ILE A 53 -26.56 -23.08 15.71
CA ILE A 53 -27.52 -21.99 15.53
C ILE A 53 -27.70 -21.82 14.02
N HIS A 54 -28.93 -21.91 13.53
CA HIS A 54 -29.22 -21.97 12.10
C HIS A 54 -30.49 -21.17 11.76
N SER A 55 -30.38 -20.30 10.76
CA SER A 55 -31.53 -19.72 10.05
C SER A 55 -31.63 -20.32 8.66
N SER A 56 -32.81 -20.80 8.27
CA SER A 56 -33.03 -21.33 6.92
C SER A 56 -32.77 -20.31 5.82
N HIS A 57 -32.81 -19.01 6.15
CA HIS A 57 -32.47 -17.93 5.22
C HIS A 57 -30.98 -17.95 4.87
N GLY A 58 -30.68 -18.20 3.59
CA GLY A 58 -29.31 -18.37 3.10
C GLY A 58 -28.55 -19.51 3.77
N HIS A 59 -29.26 -20.47 4.39
CA HIS A 59 -28.65 -21.57 5.15
C HIS A 59 -27.51 -21.08 6.08
N SER A 60 -27.81 -20.02 6.83
CA SER A 60 -26.85 -19.25 7.63
C SER A 60 -26.68 -19.91 9.00
N GLN A 61 -25.46 -20.32 9.33
CA GLN A 61 -25.18 -21.18 10.49
C GLN A 61 -23.93 -20.79 11.25
N LEU A 62 -24.00 -20.90 12.57
CA LEU A 62 -22.86 -21.08 13.46
C LEU A 62 -22.92 -22.51 14.02
N ASN A 63 -21.93 -23.32 13.69
CA ASN A 63 -21.78 -24.68 14.20
C ASN A 63 -20.53 -24.74 15.09
N LEU A 64 -20.64 -25.31 16.30
CA LEU A 64 -19.54 -25.48 17.26
C LEU A 64 -19.45 -26.94 17.72
N GLY A 65 -18.24 -27.46 17.92
CA GLY A 65 -17.98 -28.81 18.44
C GLY A 65 -17.82 -29.86 17.34
N TYR A 66 -18.57 -30.96 17.42
CA TYR A 66 -18.52 -32.08 16.46
C TYR A 66 -19.52 -31.88 15.32
N LEU A 67 -19.08 -31.35 14.17
CA LEU A 67 -19.96 -30.95 13.07
C LEU A 67 -20.42 -32.17 12.28
N ILE A 68 -21.73 -32.41 12.22
CA ILE A 68 -22.35 -33.48 11.43
C ILE A 68 -23.41 -32.90 10.49
N ASP A 69 -23.68 -33.59 9.40
CA ASP A 69 -24.92 -33.39 8.66
C ASP A 69 -26.12 -33.73 9.55
N GLN A 70 -27.24 -33.03 9.36
CA GLN A 70 -28.41 -33.18 10.19
C GLN A 70 -29.67 -32.83 9.42
N GLN A 71 -30.61 -33.77 9.36
CA GLN A 71 -31.91 -33.59 8.74
C GLN A 71 -33.02 -33.85 9.76
N GLY A 72 -33.65 -32.77 10.22
CA GLY A 72 -34.60 -32.85 11.33
C GLY A 72 -33.96 -33.56 12.51
N ASN A 73 -34.59 -34.64 12.98
CA ASN A 73 -34.12 -35.41 14.14
C ASN A 73 -33.16 -36.56 13.78
N SER A 74 -32.68 -36.60 12.54
CA SER A 74 -31.73 -37.61 12.07
C SER A 74 -30.33 -37.03 12.03
N ARG A 75 -29.40 -37.72 12.70
CA ARG A 75 -27.96 -37.47 12.62
C ARG A 75 -27.43 -38.05 11.32
N GLY A 76 -26.57 -37.31 10.62
CA GLY A 76 -25.90 -37.70 9.40
C GLY A 76 -24.38 -37.88 9.56
N ALA A 77 -23.66 -37.85 8.44
CA ALA A 77 -22.21 -38.06 8.41
C ALA A 77 -21.43 -36.90 9.06
N LEU A 78 -20.22 -37.20 9.52
CA LEU A 78 -19.24 -36.20 9.99
C LEU A 78 -18.90 -35.22 8.86
N ARG A 79 -18.99 -33.92 9.16
CA ARG A 79 -18.54 -32.80 8.31
C ARG A 79 -17.24 -32.18 8.80
N GLY A 80 -16.96 -32.22 10.10
CA GLY A 80 -15.72 -31.67 10.68
C GLY A 80 -15.76 -31.55 12.19
N ALA A 81 -14.78 -30.85 12.75
CA ALA A 81 -14.71 -30.52 14.17
C ALA A 81 -14.14 -29.10 14.37
N GLY A 82 -14.56 -28.42 15.44
CA GLY A 82 -14.15 -27.05 15.74
C GLY A 82 -15.31 -26.08 15.62
N PHE A 83 -15.18 -25.05 14.79
CA PHE A 83 -16.26 -24.12 14.50
C PHE A 83 -16.43 -23.92 12.99
N GLU A 84 -17.66 -23.65 12.56
CA GLU A 84 -17.97 -23.23 11.19
C GLU A 84 -18.97 -22.08 11.27
N LEU A 85 -18.62 -20.96 10.63
CA LEU A 85 -19.56 -19.90 10.29
C LEU A 85 -19.78 -19.94 8.78
N ARG A 86 -21.01 -20.21 8.34
CA ARG A 86 -21.33 -20.33 6.90
C ARG A 86 -22.65 -19.66 6.54
N THR A 87 -22.77 -19.27 5.28
CA THR A 87 -24.01 -18.76 4.67
C THR A 87 -23.87 -18.87 3.14
N ASP A 88 -24.99 -19.06 2.45
CA ASP A 88 -25.11 -18.91 0.98
C ASP A 88 -25.37 -17.44 0.59
N ALA A 89 -25.51 -16.54 1.57
CA ALA A 89 -25.70 -15.10 1.40
C ALA A 89 -24.40 -14.33 1.69
N TYR A 90 -24.51 -13.01 1.93
CA TYR A 90 -23.36 -12.18 2.28
C TYR A 90 -22.85 -12.45 3.70
N GLY A 91 -21.52 -12.43 3.87
CA GLY A 91 -20.86 -12.52 5.17
C GLY A 91 -19.93 -11.33 5.42
N ALA A 92 -19.84 -10.88 6.67
CA ALA A 92 -18.91 -9.83 7.09
C ALA A 92 -18.35 -10.13 8.48
N LEU A 93 -17.02 -10.02 8.62
CA LEU A 93 -16.32 -9.96 9.91
C LEU A 93 -15.81 -8.54 10.10
N ARG A 94 -16.27 -7.85 11.15
CA ARG A 94 -15.89 -6.47 11.45
C ARG A 94 -15.54 -6.35 12.92
N ALA A 95 -14.35 -5.81 13.21
CA ALA A 95 -13.88 -5.55 14.56
C ALA A 95 -13.18 -4.18 14.58
N GLN A 96 -13.83 -3.18 15.19
CA GLN A 96 -13.38 -1.78 15.18
C GLN A 96 -12.02 -1.58 15.89
N GLN A 97 -11.63 -2.49 16.77
CA GLN A 97 -10.36 -2.47 17.49
C GLN A 97 -9.30 -3.40 16.87
N GLY A 98 -9.63 -4.07 15.76
CA GLY A 98 -8.76 -4.98 15.02
C GLY A 98 -9.19 -6.44 15.05
N LEU A 99 -8.58 -7.25 14.18
CA LEU A 99 -8.87 -8.66 13.95
C LEU A 99 -7.55 -9.46 13.91
N TYR A 100 -7.53 -10.60 14.59
CA TYR A 100 -6.39 -11.53 14.57
C TYR A 100 -6.85 -12.88 14.02
N LEU A 101 -6.21 -13.33 12.94
CA LEU A 101 -6.45 -14.63 12.31
C LEU A 101 -5.22 -15.51 12.55
N SER A 102 -5.39 -16.60 13.29
CA SER A 102 -4.26 -17.37 13.78
C SER A 102 -4.51 -18.87 13.84
N THR A 103 -3.46 -19.64 13.55
CA THR A 103 -3.39 -21.09 13.77
C THR A 103 -2.41 -21.45 14.88
N TRP A 104 -1.89 -20.47 15.63
CA TRP A 104 -1.07 -20.70 16.81
C TRP A 104 -1.90 -21.36 17.93
N PRO A 105 -1.37 -22.41 18.59
CA PRO A 105 -2.15 -23.16 19.58
C PRO A 105 -2.42 -22.34 20.85
N ARG A 106 -3.69 -22.20 21.21
CA ARG A 106 -4.15 -21.66 22.50
C ARG A 106 -5.00 -22.69 23.24
N ASN A 107 -4.32 -23.70 23.77
CA ASN A 107 -4.96 -24.86 24.41
C ASN A 107 -5.93 -24.41 25.51
N LYS A 108 -7.18 -24.89 25.44
CA LYS A 108 -8.24 -24.57 26.42
C LYS A 108 -8.43 -23.06 26.62
N ALA A 109 -8.31 -22.27 25.55
CA ALA A 109 -8.43 -20.81 25.54
C ALA A 109 -7.49 -20.10 26.54
N GLN A 110 -6.31 -20.67 26.81
CA GLN A 110 -5.28 -20.01 27.60
C GLN A 110 -4.66 -18.84 26.82
N GLY A 111 -4.45 -17.71 27.51
CA GLY A 111 -3.92 -16.49 26.92
C GLY A 111 -4.98 -15.42 26.66
N GLY A 112 -4.57 -14.33 26.01
CA GLY A 112 -5.48 -13.25 25.60
C GLY A 112 -6.21 -13.60 24.30
N GLN A 113 -7.40 -13.04 24.10
CA GLN A 113 -8.15 -13.22 22.86
C GLN A 113 -7.35 -12.74 21.63
N ILE A 114 -6.62 -11.62 21.78
CA ILE A 114 -5.78 -11.01 20.74
C ILE A 114 -4.31 -11.06 21.20
N ASP A 115 -3.87 -12.20 21.70
CA ASP A 115 -2.46 -12.40 22.06
C ASP A 115 -1.66 -12.73 20.79
N THR A 116 -0.77 -11.80 20.39
CA THR A 116 0.00 -11.84 19.15
C THR A 116 1.50 -12.01 19.36
N GLN A 117 1.93 -12.50 20.53
CA GLN A 117 3.36 -12.64 20.86
C GLN A 117 4.18 -13.32 19.76
N GLU A 118 3.67 -14.40 19.18
CA GLU A 118 4.37 -15.13 18.11
C GLU A 118 4.49 -14.28 16.84
N ALA A 119 3.42 -13.61 16.43
CA ALA A 119 3.44 -12.71 15.29
C ALA A 119 4.39 -11.51 15.50
N GLN A 120 4.43 -10.94 16.71
CA GLN A 120 5.31 -9.84 17.08
C GLN A 120 6.79 -10.20 16.99
N GLN A 121 7.16 -11.43 17.38
CA GLN A 121 8.53 -11.91 17.23
C GLN A 121 8.94 -11.98 15.76
N HIS A 122 8.05 -12.48 14.89
CA HIS A 122 8.32 -12.55 13.45
C HIS A 122 8.41 -11.15 12.80
N LEU A 123 7.55 -10.22 13.20
CA LEU A 123 7.61 -8.82 12.72
C LEU A 123 8.91 -8.12 13.17
N SER A 124 9.36 -8.38 14.40
CA SER A 124 10.64 -7.87 14.92
C SER A 124 11.83 -8.42 14.13
N ASN A 125 11.82 -9.72 13.81
CA ASN A 125 12.85 -10.35 12.97
C ASN A 125 12.86 -9.78 11.54
N ALA A 126 11.67 -9.54 10.95
CA ALA A 126 11.53 -8.93 9.64
C ALA A 126 12.08 -7.49 9.63
N GLN A 127 11.77 -6.71 10.65
CA GLN A 127 12.28 -5.34 10.81
C GLN A 127 13.81 -5.32 10.87
N ALA A 128 14.42 -6.14 11.74
CA ALA A 128 15.88 -6.21 11.86
C ALA A 128 16.55 -6.54 10.52
N ARG A 129 15.96 -7.45 9.75
CA ARG A 129 16.44 -7.84 8.42
C ARG A 129 16.33 -6.71 7.40
N VAL A 130 15.16 -6.07 7.30
CA VAL A 130 14.95 -4.95 6.37
C VAL A 130 15.90 -3.80 6.69
N LYS A 131 16.11 -3.51 7.99
CA LYS A 131 17.06 -2.50 8.44
C LYS A 131 18.49 -2.82 8.03
N ALA A 132 18.98 -4.03 8.32
CA ALA A 132 20.33 -4.43 7.96
C ALA A 132 20.56 -4.38 6.44
N LEU A 133 19.62 -4.88 5.63
CA LEU A 133 19.72 -4.83 4.16
C LEU A 133 19.68 -3.40 3.62
N SER A 134 18.86 -2.52 4.22
CA SER A 134 18.79 -1.11 3.84
C SER A 134 20.10 -0.37 4.11
N GLU A 135 20.70 -0.57 5.28
CA GLU A 135 21.98 0.06 5.66
C GLU A 135 23.11 -0.39 4.73
N ILE A 136 23.15 -1.68 4.39
CA ILE A 136 24.16 -2.22 3.47
C ILE A 136 23.92 -1.71 2.04
N ALA A 137 22.67 -1.63 1.59
CA ALA A 137 22.34 -1.07 0.28
C ALA A 137 22.85 0.39 0.17
N GLU A 138 22.61 1.20 1.20
CA GLU A 138 23.08 2.59 1.25
C GLU A 138 24.61 2.69 1.19
N GLN A 139 25.33 1.85 1.94
CA GLN A 139 26.81 1.78 1.90
C GLN A 139 27.36 1.43 0.51
N HIS A 140 26.55 0.76 -0.33
CA HIS A 140 26.89 0.39 -1.70
C HIS A 140 26.23 1.30 -2.75
N ASN A 141 25.79 2.50 -2.37
CA ASN A 141 25.15 3.51 -3.23
C ASN A 141 23.84 3.05 -3.88
N ALA A 142 23.21 1.98 -3.39
CA ALA A 142 21.85 1.62 -3.73
C ALA A 142 20.86 2.42 -2.87
N LEU A 143 19.60 2.50 -3.30
CA LEU A 143 18.59 3.25 -2.56
C LEU A 143 18.20 2.49 -1.27
N PRO A 144 18.23 3.15 -0.10
CA PRO A 144 17.75 2.55 1.14
C PRO A 144 16.21 2.43 1.17
N MET A 145 15.68 1.74 2.17
CA MET A 145 14.25 1.51 2.39
C MET A 145 13.72 2.16 3.70
N PRO A 146 13.97 3.47 3.96
CA PRO A 146 13.64 4.10 5.23
C PRO A 146 12.15 4.04 5.56
N GLY A 147 11.28 4.29 4.56
CA GLY A 147 9.83 4.21 4.75
C GLY A 147 9.38 2.82 5.21
N GLY A 148 9.95 1.75 4.66
CA GLY A 148 9.62 0.37 5.04
C GLY A 148 10.01 0.06 6.49
N ILE A 149 11.16 0.55 6.92
CA ILE A 149 11.65 0.43 8.31
C ILE A 149 10.71 1.18 9.26
N GLU A 150 10.41 2.45 8.98
CA GLU A 150 9.49 3.28 9.78
C GLU A 150 8.09 2.64 9.88
N SER A 151 7.61 2.02 8.79
CA SER A 151 6.34 1.29 8.79
C SER A 151 6.34 0.12 9.77
N LEU A 152 7.42 -0.65 9.78
CA LEU A 152 7.54 -1.84 10.61
C LEU A 152 7.73 -1.47 12.08
N ASP A 153 8.50 -0.41 12.36
CA ASP A 153 8.59 0.21 13.70
C ASP A 153 7.19 0.59 14.22
N GLN A 154 6.42 1.32 13.41
CA GLN A 154 5.08 1.74 13.80
C GLN A 154 4.13 0.54 13.97
N LEU A 155 4.23 -0.48 13.11
CA LEU A 155 3.42 -1.69 13.22
C LEU A 155 3.73 -2.44 14.53
N ASN A 156 5.01 -2.64 14.84
CA ASN A 156 5.43 -3.25 16.10
C ASN A 156 4.90 -2.47 17.30
N ALA A 157 5.01 -1.14 17.29
CA ALA A 157 4.45 -0.30 18.35
C ALA A 157 2.92 -0.38 18.46
N ASP A 158 2.21 -0.49 17.33
CA ASP A 158 0.74 -0.56 17.27
C ASP A 158 0.19 -1.92 17.75
N THR A 159 0.98 -2.99 17.64
CA THR A 159 0.61 -4.31 18.18
C THR A 159 0.80 -4.44 19.70
N GLN A 160 1.49 -3.49 20.34
CA GLN A 160 1.80 -3.51 21.77
C GLN A 160 0.84 -2.58 22.54
N ALA A 161 -0.39 -3.04 22.78
CA ALA A 161 -1.33 -2.41 23.70
C ALA A 161 -1.97 -3.42 24.64
N ASN A 162 -2.57 -2.92 25.71
CA ASN A 162 -3.47 -3.66 26.58
C ASN A 162 -4.81 -2.95 26.64
N TYR A 163 -5.90 -3.70 26.81
CA TYR A 163 -7.24 -3.19 27.06
C TYR A 163 -7.92 -3.94 28.20
N GLY A 164 -8.88 -3.29 28.88
CA GLY A 164 -9.59 -3.85 30.01
C GLY A 164 -10.02 -2.82 31.05
N SER A 165 -10.67 -3.26 32.12
CA SER A 165 -11.36 -2.41 33.10
C SER A 165 -10.58 -2.11 34.39
N GLY A 166 -9.30 -2.47 34.47
CA GLY A 166 -8.43 -2.05 35.58
C GLY A 166 -7.70 -0.76 35.23
N GLY A 167 -7.82 0.30 36.06
CA GLY A 167 -6.95 1.47 35.96
C GLY A 167 -5.47 1.10 36.06
N GLU A 168 -4.57 2.05 35.80
CA GLU A 168 -3.10 1.90 35.91
C GLU A 168 -2.69 1.37 37.29
N SER A 169 -2.75 0.06 37.48
CA SER A 169 -2.21 -0.67 38.61
C SER A 169 -1.22 -1.66 38.05
N PRO A 170 -0.02 -1.75 38.67
CA PRO A 170 1.06 -2.53 38.14
C PRO A 170 0.59 -3.97 37.99
N VAL A 171 0.76 -4.46 36.77
CA VAL A 171 0.71 -5.87 36.38
C VAL A 171 1.19 -6.72 37.56
N SER A 172 0.28 -7.46 38.22
CA SER A 172 0.74 -8.64 38.91
C SER A 172 1.27 -9.55 37.80
N SER A 173 2.58 -9.67 37.69
CA SER A 173 3.32 -10.52 36.76
C SER A 173 3.03 -12.02 36.92
N SER A 174 2.12 -12.38 37.83
CA SER A 174 1.56 -13.72 37.91
C SER A 174 0.50 -13.87 36.82
N PRO A 175 0.63 -14.86 35.91
CA PRO A 175 -0.42 -15.20 34.97
C PRO A 175 -1.70 -15.41 35.78
N GLN A 176 -2.67 -14.52 35.64
CA GLN A 176 -4.01 -14.77 36.16
C GLN A 176 -4.41 -16.11 35.55
N GLN A 177 -4.58 -17.14 36.38
CA GLN A 177 -4.80 -18.50 35.91
C GLN A 177 -6.13 -18.49 35.15
N ARG A 178 -6.08 -18.39 33.82
CA ARG A 178 -7.27 -18.07 32.98
C ARG A 178 -8.29 -19.21 32.91
N ASN A 179 -8.04 -20.31 33.63
CA ASN A 179 -8.97 -21.43 33.87
C ASN A 179 -9.05 -21.82 35.36
N GLY A 180 -8.69 -20.94 36.30
CA GLY A 180 -8.90 -21.17 37.73
C GLY A 180 -10.33 -20.79 38.10
N GLY A 181 -11.23 -21.78 38.20
CA GLY A 181 -12.61 -21.54 38.65
C GLY A 181 -12.68 -20.78 39.97
N ASP A 182 -13.77 -20.05 40.22
CA ASP A 182 -14.18 -19.39 41.48
C ASP A 182 -13.07 -19.07 42.51
N THR A 183 -11.94 -18.51 42.05
CA THR A 183 -10.95 -18.00 42.99
C THR A 183 -11.56 -16.77 43.66
N LYS A 184 -11.30 -16.60 44.97
CA LYS A 184 -11.76 -15.40 45.70
C LYS A 184 -11.39 -14.11 44.96
N ALA A 185 -10.25 -14.08 44.27
CA ALA A 185 -9.83 -12.97 43.42
C ALA A 185 -10.72 -12.78 42.18
N ALA A 186 -11.06 -13.85 41.44
CA ALA A 186 -11.94 -13.76 40.26
C ALA A 186 -13.37 -13.35 40.63
N ILE A 187 -13.89 -13.83 41.77
CA ILE A 187 -15.21 -13.44 42.30
C ILE A 187 -15.19 -11.97 42.71
N MET A 188 -14.18 -11.54 43.48
CA MET A 188 -14.07 -10.16 43.98
C MET A 188 -13.77 -9.15 42.88
N SER A 189 -13.02 -9.54 41.83
CA SER A 189 -12.74 -8.67 40.70
C SER A 189 -13.87 -8.65 39.66
N GLY A 190 -14.84 -9.57 39.75
CA GLY A 190 -15.91 -9.73 38.76
C GLY A 190 -15.37 -10.02 37.35
N GLY A 191 -14.17 -10.61 37.25
CA GLY A 191 -13.48 -10.80 35.97
C GLY A 191 -12.81 -9.55 35.38
N SER A 192 -12.71 -8.44 36.13
CA SER A 192 -11.92 -7.28 35.70
C SER A 192 -10.42 -7.61 35.62
N GLY A 193 -9.76 -7.02 34.62
CA GLY A 193 -8.35 -7.25 34.31
C GLY A 193 -7.94 -6.51 33.03
N GLN A 194 -6.68 -6.69 32.62
CA GLN A 194 -6.11 -6.18 31.38
C GLN A 194 -5.65 -7.35 30.50
N THR A 195 -5.79 -7.25 29.18
CA THR A 195 -5.29 -8.23 28.22
C THR A 195 -4.71 -7.55 26.98
N SER A 196 -3.85 -8.24 26.24
CA SER A 196 -3.23 -7.74 25.01
C SER A 196 -4.26 -7.34 23.96
N GLY A 197 -4.01 -6.24 23.27
CA GLY A 197 -4.75 -5.74 22.12
C GLY A 197 -3.91 -4.80 21.26
N TYR A 198 -4.56 -3.99 20.43
CA TYR A 198 -3.89 -3.10 19.49
C TYR A 198 -4.16 -1.62 19.78
N LYS A 199 -3.20 -0.74 19.47
CA LYS A 199 -3.39 0.72 19.52
C LYS A 199 -4.23 1.24 18.35
N LYS A 200 -4.26 0.49 17.24
CA LYS A 200 -4.97 0.81 16.00
C LYS A 200 -5.76 -0.40 15.50
N PRO A 201 -6.78 -0.21 14.64
CA PRO A 201 -7.51 -1.33 14.03
C PRO A 201 -6.63 -2.10 13.03
N LEU A 202 -5.86 -3.07 13.54
CA LEU A 202 -5.00 -3.92 12.73
C LEU A 202 -5.72 -5.22 12.33
N LEU A 203 -5.46 -5.69 11.12
CA LEU A 203 -5.70 -7.08 10.72
C LEU A 203 -4.35 -7.80 10.70
N VAL A 204 -4.14 -8.76 11.59
CA VAL A 204 -2.93 -9.59 11.62
C VAL A 204 -3.32 -11.03 11.28
N ALA A 205 -2.61 -11.63 10.33
CA ALA A 205 -2.73 -13.06 10.02
C ALA A 205 -1.38 -13.74 10.30
N SER A 206 -1.38 -14.80 11.11
CA SER A 206 -0.14 -15.50 11.48
C SER A 206 -0.36 -17.01 11.62
N SER A 207 0.64 -17.79 11.21
CA SER A 207 0.63 -19.25 11.26
C SER A 207 2.02 -19.74 11.63
N PRO A 208 2.17 -20.81 12.44
CA PRO A 208 3.46 -21.47 12.65
C PRO A 208 3.94 -22.26 11.42
N ALA A 209 3.06 -22.47 10.44
CA ALA A 209 3.34 -23.09 9.15
C ALA A 209 3.03 -22.08 8.03
N ASP A 210 2.61 -22.56 6.86
CA ASP A 210 2.38 -21.71 5.70
C ASP A 210 1.09 -20.87 5.80
N ILE A 211 1.07 -19.77 5.04
CA ILE A 211 -0.11 -18.96 4.71
C ILE A 211 -0.22 -18.92 3.19
N ALA A 212 -1.38 -19.31 2.65
CA ALA A 212 -1.63 -19.31 1.21
C ALA A 212 -2.82 -18.40 0.84
N THR A 213 -2.68 -17.66 -0.26
CA THR A 213 -3.76 -16.89 -0.89
C THR A 213 -3.95 -17.39 -2.32
N VAL A 214 -5.11 -17.96 -2.63
CA VAL A 214 -5.34 -18.69 -3.89
C VAL A 214 -6.65 -18.29 -4.55
N THR A 215 -6.63 -18.17 -5.87
CA THR A 215 -7.81 -17.90 -6.71
C THR A 215 -7.52 -18.34 -8.15
N PRO A 216 -8.51 -18.87 -8.91
CA PRO A 216 -8.34 -19.15 -10.33
C PRO A 216 -8.41 -17.90 -11.22
N GLN A 217 -8.72 -16.74 -10.63
CA GLN A 217 -8.83 -15.45 -11.32
C GLN A 217 -7.67 -14.54 -10.90
N ASN A 218 -7.97 -13.32 -10.46
CA ASN A 218 -6.98 -12.30 -10.14
C ASN A 218 -6.82 -12.12 -8.63
N THR A 219 -5.59 -11.91 -8.18
CA THR A 219 -5.26 -11.41 -6.83
C THR A 219 -4.75 -9.99 -6.94
N HIS A 220 -5.32 -9.07 -6.16
CA HIS A 220 -4.84 -7.68 -6.07
C HIS A 220 -4.26 -7.43 -4.67
N ILE A 221 -3.05 -6.88 -4.62
CA ILE A 221 -2.39 -6.42 -3.38
C ILE A 221 -2.10 -4.93 -3.57
N HIS A 222 -2.71 -4.09 -2.75
CA HIS A 222 -2.61 -2.64 -2.85
C HIS A 222 -2.41 -2.02 -1.46
N SER A 223 -1.51 -1.04 -1.39
CA SER A 223 -1.26 -0.23 -0.20
C SER A 223 -1.26 1.24 -0.60
N GLY A 224 -1.99 2.09 0.12
CA GLY A 224 -2.03 3.55 -0.13
C GLY A 224 -0.76 4.31 0.28
N LYS A 225 0.18 3.65 0.98
CA LYS A 225 1.49 4.23 1.35
C LYS A 225 2.64 3.43 0.76
N GLN A 226 2.83 2.19 1.24
CA GLN A 226 3.91 1.32 0.79
C GLN A 226 3.59 -0.16 1.00
N LEU A 227 4.28 -1.01 0.25
CA LEU A 227 4.27 -2.47 0.38
C LEU A 227 5.69 -2.96 0.66
N THR A 228 5.89 -3.64 1.79
CA THR A 228 7.16 -4.26 2.14
C THR A 228 7.01 -5.78 2.07
N LEU A 229 7.84 -6.42 1.25
CA LEU A 229 7.95 -7.88 1.15
C LEU A 229 9.30 -8.28 1.75
N SER A 230 9.27 -9.10 2.82
CA SER A 230 10.48 -9.55 3.52
C SER A 230 10.41 -11.05 3.75
N THR A 231 11.50 -11.75 3.44
CA THR A 231 11.60 -13.22 3.57
C THR A 231 12.84 -13.61 4.37
N GLY A 232 12.78 -14.78 4.99
CA GLY A 232 13.89 -15.41 5.69
C GLY A 232 15.00 -15.91 4.75
N GLU A 233 14.61 -16.28 3.55
CA GLU A 233 15.44 -16.89 2.51
C GLU A 233 15.10 -16.22 1.16
N ASP A 234 14.66 -16.98 0.16
CA ASP A 234 14.41 -16.47 -1.18
C ASP A 234 13.06 -15.76 -1.32
N THR A 235 12.98 -14.85 -2.30
CA THR A 235 11.71 -14.37 -2.85
C THR A 235 11.62 -14.86 -4.29
N ASN A 236 10.68 -15.78 -4.56
CA ASN A 236 10.50 -16.39 -5.88
C ASN A 236 9.32 -15.75 -6.61
N LEU A 237 9.58 -15.16 -7.78
CA LEU A 237 8.56 -14.55 -8.65
C LEU A 237 8.51 -15.29 -9.99
N ALA A 238 7.43 -16.02 -10.22
CA ALA A 238 7.20 -16.76 -11.46
C ALA A 238 5.91 -16.27 -12.13
N SER A 239 5.98 -16.00 -13.44
CA SER A 239 4.83 -15.60 -14.26
C SER A 239 4.78 -16.44 -15.53
N GLY A 240 3.58 -16.93 -15.86
CA GLY A 240 3.36 -17.75 -17.05
C GLY A 240 3.42 -16.97 -18.37
N LYS A 241 3.40 -15.63 -18.33
CA LYS A 241 3.40 -14.79 -19.54
C LYS A 241 4.43 -13.66 -19.47
N SER A 242 4.28 -12.75 -18.51
CA SER A 242 5.13 -11.55 -18.42
C SER A 242 5.23 -11.06 -16.98
N LEU A 243 6.38 -10.49 -16.62
CA LEU A 243 6.58 -9.70 -15.42
C LEU A 243 6.69 -8.23 -15.84
N LEU A 244 5.72 -7.41 -15.44
CA LEU A 244 5.67 -5.99 -15.78
C LEU A 244 5.86 -5.17 -14.51
N VAL A 245 6.85 -4.27 -14.51
CA VAL A 245 7.19 -3.42 -13.37
C VAL A 245 7.30 -1.98 -13.87
N SER A 246 6.46 -1.10 -13.34
CA SER A 246 6.43 0.33 -13.66
C SER A 246 6.50 1.13 -12.36
N VAL A 247 7.44 2.08 -12.28
CA VAL A 247 7.66 2.92 -11.10
C VAL A 247 7.64 4.40 -11.50
N ALA A 248 7.20 5.27 -10.61
CA ALA A 248 7.12 6.71 -10.87
C ALA A 248 8.46 7.44 -10.69
N GLN A 249 9.35 6.92 -9.84
CA GLN A 249 10.60 7.59 -9.47
C GLN A 249 11.83 6.77 -9.86
N SER A 250 12.08 5.64 -9.22
CA SER A 250 13.32 4.89 -9.41
C SER A 250 13.17 3.38 -9.15
N ILE A 251 14.06 2.61 -9.78
CA ILE A 251 14.28 1.18 -9.50
C ILE A 251 15.69 1.05 -8.93
N SER A 252 15.82 0.41 -7.76
CA SER A 252 17.13 0.03 -7.21
C SER A 252 17.16 -1.47 -6.93
N LEU A 253 18.13 -2.17 -7.54
CA LEU A 253 18.33 -3.60 -7.38
C LEU A 253 19.73 -3.83 -6.82
N PHE A 254 19.79 -4.40 -5.61
CA PHE A 254 21.04 -4.61 -4.89
C PHE A 254 21.20 -6.10 -4.53
N ALA A 255 22.38 -6.65 -4.81
CA ALA A 255 22.77 -8.00 -4.42
C ALA A 255 24.10 -7.95 -3.66
N GLN A 256 24.08 -8.38 -2.39
CA GLN A 256 25.23 -8.21 -1.50
C GLN A 256 26.39 -9.17 -1.81
N THR A 257 26.11 -10.44 -2.10
CA THR A 257 27.13 -11.50 -2.07
C THR A 257 27.29 -12.24 -3.40
N ALA A 258 26.19 -12.71 -4.01
CA ALA A 258 26.23 -13.62 -5.15
C ALA A 258 26.23 -12.91 -6.53
N GLY A 259 26.14 -11.58 -6.55
CA GLY A 259 26.03 -10.78 -7.76
C GLY A 259 24.65 -10.82 -8.42
N ALA A 260 24.55 -10.25 -9.62
CA ALA A 260 23.31 -10.13 -10.38
C ALA A 260 23.41 -10.85 -11.74
N LYS A 261 22.29 -11.39 -12.20
CA LYS A 261 22.17 -12.14 -13.45
C LYS A 261 20.94 -11.66 -14.22
N LEU A 262 21.15 -11.15 -15.43
CA LEU A 262 20.08 -10.74 -16.34
C LEU A 262 20.25 -11.49 -17.67
N PHE A 263 19.32 -12.40 -17.97
CA PHE A 263 19.37 -13.23 -19.17
C PHE A 263 18.04 -13.19 -19.91
N ALA A 264 18.10 -13.06 -21.23
CA ALA A 264 16.99 -13.38 -22.12
C ALA A 264 17.38 -14.60 -22.95
N ALA A 265 16.69 -15.73 -22.75
CA ALA A 265 16.98 -16.96 -23.52
C ALA A 265 16.68 -16.79 -25.02
N LYS A 266 15.66 -15.99 -25.34
CA LYS A 266 15.30 -15.53 -26.67
C LYS A 266 14.81 -14.09 -26.57
N GLY A 267 14.88 -13.36 -27.69
CA GLY A 267 14.48 -11.95 -27.73
C GLY A 267 15.62 -10.99 -27.36
N LYS A 268 15.39 -9.70 -27.62
CA LYS A 268 16.36 -8.63 -27.35
C LYS A 268 16.39 -8.29 -25.86
N VAL A 269 17.58 -7.98 -25.35
CA VAL A 269 17.75 -7.21 -24.11
C VAL A 269 17.97 -5.76 -24.51
N GLU A 270 17.19 -4.86 -23.95
CA GLU A 270 17.25 -3.43 -24.25
C GLU A 270 17.34 -2.66 -22.94
N ILE A 271 18.36 -1.81 -22.83
CA ILE A 271 18.63 -0.95 -21.67
C ILE A 271 18.80 0.46 -22.21
N GLN A 272 17.99 1.40 -21.72
CA GLN A 272 17.98 2.78 -22.19
C GLN A 272 17.84 3.73 -21.01
N ALA A 273 18.64 4.79 -20.99
CA ALA A 273 18.37 6.00 -20.22
C ALA A 273 17.89 7.05 -21.23
N GLN A 274 16.58 7.32 -21.27
CA GLN A 274 15.97 8.11 -22.35
C GLN A 274 16.24 9.61 -22.23
N ASN A 275 16.63 10.07 -21.05
CA ASN A 275 16.94 11.48 -20.77
C ASN A 275 18.12 11.63 -19.78
N ASP A 276 18.94 10.60 -19.64
CA ASP A 276 20.10 10.60 -18.75
C ASP A 276 21.17 9.62 -19.25
N SER A 277 22.23 9.45 -18.48
CA SER A 277 23.37 8.60 -18.76
C SER A 277 23.15 7.13 -18.38
N ILE A 278 23.89 6.25 -19.05
CA ILE A 278 24.09 4.85 -18.62
C ILE A 278 25.53 4.73 -18.13
N GLU A 279 25.71 4.28 -16.88
CA GLU A 279 27.03 3.97 -16.31
C GLU A 279 27.22 2.45 -16.15
N LEU A 280 28.37 1.93 -16.58
CA LEU A 280 28.76 0.53 -16.44
C LEU A 280 30.17 0.44 -15.86
N THR A 281 30.26 0.21 -14.54
CA THR A 281 31.53 0.20 -13.80
C THR A 281 31.77 -1.18 -13.18
N ALA A 282 33.00 -1.71 -13.31
CA ALA A 282 33.43 -2.95 -12.66
C ALA A 282 34.83 -2.77 -12.06
N LYS A 283 35.04 -3.30 -10.85
CA LYS A 283 36.37 -3.30 -10.19
C LYS A 283 37.40 -4.15 -10.95
N GLU A 284 36.94 -5.23 -11.58
CA GLU A 284 37.76 -6.12 -12.40
C GLU A 284 37.58 -5.78 -13.88
N SER A 285 37.13 -6.73 -14.70
CA SER A 285 36.97 -6.54 -16.14
C SER A 285 35.53 -6.21 -16.53
N VAL A 286 35.37 -5.27 -17.47
CA VAL A 286 34.15 -5.14 -18.29
C VAL A 286 34.38 -5.86 -19.62
N ARG A 287 33.52 -6.83 -19.97
CA ARG A 287 33.60 -7.57 -21.24
C ARG A 287 32.36 -7.33 -22.09
N ILE A 288 32.54 -6.70 -23.26
CA ILE A 288 31.52 -6.52 -24.28
C ILE A 288 31.85 -7.44 -25.45
N THR A 289 30.94 -8.33 -25.83
CA THR A 289 31.21 -9.35 -26.86
C THR A 289 29.97 -9.66 -27.68
N SER A 290 30.11 -9.60 -29.02
CA SER A 290 29.17 -10.18 -29.98
C SER A 290 29.82 -11.42 -30.57
N THR A 291 29.20 -12.60 -30.38
CA THR A 291 29.79 -13.88 -30.82
C THR A 291 29.53 -14.22 -32.28
N ALA A 292 28.60 -13.51 -32.94
CA ALA A 292 28.15 -13.84 -34.30
C ALA A 292 28.16 -12.66 -35.27
N ARG A 293 27.96 -11.43 -34.80
CA ARG A 293 27.83 -10.25 -35.66
C ARG A 293 28.75 -9.14 -35.17
N THR A 294 28.23 -7.95 -34.95
CA THR A 294 29.00 -6.74 -34.69
C THR A 294 28.84 -6.29 -33.25
N ILE A 295 29.84 -5.54 -32.76
CA ILE A 295 29.69 -4.59 -31.67
C ILE A 295 29.64 -3.22 -32.33
N GLU A 296 28.64 -2.42 -31.97
CA GLU A 296 28.44 -1.09 -32.51
C GLU A 296 28.46 -0.08 -31.37
N ILE A 297 29.36 0.90 -31.46
CA ILE A 297 29.50 2.00 -30.50
C ILE A 297 29.43 3.28 -31.32
N ALA A 298 28.45 4.12 -31.01
CA ALA A 298 28.24 5.39 -31.69
C ALA A 298 27.86 6.46 -30.68
N ALA A 299 28.33 7.68 -30.91
CA ALA A 299 27.99 8.86 -30.14
C ALA A 299 27.83 10.04 -31.10
N GLN A 300 26.96 10.99 -30.74
CA GLN A 300 26.75 12.21 -31.52
C GLN A 300 27.93 13.18 -31.36
N GLU A 301 28.48 13.30 -30.15
CA GLU A 301 29.54 14.27 -29.85
C GLU A 301 30.94 13.64 -29.85
N GLU A 302 31.15 12.58 -29.09
CA GLU A 302 32.49 12.07 -28.80
C GLU A 302 32.49 10.58 -28.41
N ILE A 303 33.43 9.81 -28.96
CA ILE A 303 33.82 8.49 -28.43
C ILE A 303 35.25 8.61 -27.92
N LEU A 304 35.48 8.24 -26.66
CA LEU A 304 36.79 8.27 -26.02
C LEU A 304 37.10 6.91 -25.37
N LEU A 305 38.21 6.31 -25.77
CA LEU A 305 38.73 5.07 -25.19
C LEU A 305 40.08 5.37 -24.54
N THR A 306 40.23 5.14 -23.24
CA THR A 306 41.46 5.47 -22.49
C THR A 306 42.04 4.28 -21.74
N SER A 307 43.36 4.22 -21.62
CA SER A 307 44.08 3.26 -20.77
C SER A 307 45.49 3.75 -20.48
N GLY A 308 45.85 3.93 -19.20
CA GLY A 308 47.22 4.28 -18.79
C GLY A 308 47.79 5.53 -19.48
N ALA A 309 46.97 6.59 -19.60
CA ALA A 309 47.24 7.84 -20.35
C ALA A 309 47.35 7.71 -21.89
N ALA A 310 47.26 6.52 -22.48
CA ALA A 310 47.02 6.37 -23.91
C ALA A 310 45.51 6.48 -24.22
N TYR A 311 45.16 6.99 -25.40
CA TYR A 311 43.77 7.07 -25.82
C TYR A 311 43.56 7.02 -27.35
N ILE A 312 42.34 6.62 -27.70
CA ILE A 312 41.76 6.80 -29.03
C ILE A 312 40.51 7.67 -28.86
N ARG A 313 40.43 8.77 -29.61
CA ARG A 313 39.31 9.71 -29.56
C ARG A 313 38.73 9.90 -30.95
N ILE A 314 37.40 9.85 -31.06
CA ILE A 314 36.66 10.16 -32.29
C ILE A 314 35.76 11.36 -32.00
N LYS A 315 36.03 12.50 -32.63
CA LYS A 315 35.33 13.77 -32.38
C LYS A 315 35.39 14.72 -33.58
N GLY A 316 34.25 15.32 -33.93
CA GLY A 316 34.19 16.34 -34.99
C GLY A 316 34.72 15.86 -36.35
N GLY A 317 34.51 14.58 -36.68
CA GLY A 317 35.03 13.96 -37.90
C GLY A 317 36.50 13.55 -37.84
N ASN A 318 37.22 13.83 -36.75
CA ASN A 318 38.63 13.49 -36.57
C ASN A 318 38.80 12.21 -35.74
N ILE A 319 39.93 11.52 -35.96
CA ILE A 319 40.40 10.40 -35.15
C ILE A 319 41.77 10.79 -34.57
N GLU A 320 41.87 10.87 -33.24
CA GLU A 320 43.12 11.14 -32.52
C GLU A 320 43.62 9.84 -31.87
N ILE A 321 44.88 9.49 -32.11
CA ILE A 321 45.54 8.31 -31.51
C ILE A 321 46.79 8.82 -30.80
N HIS A 322 46.73 8.97 -29.47
CA HIS A 322 47.83 9.49 -28.68
C HIS A 322 48.28 8.46 -27.63
N ALA A 323 49.59 8.30 -27.48
CA ALA A 323 50.18 7.48 -26.44
C ALA A 323 51.49 8.12 -25.93
N PRO A 324 51.75 8.14 -24.62
CA PRO A 324 53.03 8.60 -24.08
C PRO A 324 54.20 7.66 -24.39
N GLY A 325 53.91 6.40 -24.70
CA GLY A 325 54.87 5.40 -25.13
C GLY A 325 54.88 5.23 -26.65
N THR A 326 54.90 3.98 -27.10
CA THR A 326 54.94 3.63 -28.53
C THR A 326 53.55 3.35 -29.08
N ILE A 327 53.26 3.85 -30.29
CA ILE A 327 52.15 3.40 -31.13
C ILE A 327 52.71 2.35 -32.11
N ASP A 328 52.45 1.07 -31.87
CA ASP A 328 52.92 -0.05 -32.71
C ASP A 328 51.85 -0.44 -33.76
N VAL A 329 52.11 -0.16 -35.05
CA VAL A 329 51.18 -0.43 -36.15
C VAL A 329 51.72 -1.54 -37.06
N LYS A 330 51.16 -2.76 -36.91
CA LYS A 330 51.54 -3.95 -37.69
C LYS A 330 50.57 -4.22 -38.84
N GLY A 331 51.09 -4.35 -40.06
CA GLY A 331 50.31 -4.68 -41.25
C GLY A 331 51.18 -4.78 -42.51
N VAL A 332 50.78 -5.61 -43.49
CA VAL A 332 51.53 -5.80 -44.75
C VAL A 332 51.48 -4.55 -45.64
N LYS A 333 50.35 -3.81 -45.63
CA LYS A 333 50.13 -2.56 -46.39
C LYS A 333 49.51 -1.51 -45.47
N LYS A 334 49.93 -0.25 -45.62
CA LYS A 334 49.32 0.92 -44.96
C LYS A 334 48.97 1.91 -46.07
N THR A 335 47.70 2.26 -46.23
CA THR A 335 47.22 3.18 -47.28
C THR A 335 46.48 4.33 -46.59
N PHE A 336 46.78 5.57 -46.99
CA PHE A 336 46.10 6.78 -46.52
C PHE A 336 45.55 7.55 -47.73
N ASP A 337 44.40 7.08 -48.26
CA ASP A 337 43.82 7.47 -49.57
C ASP A 337 42.81 8.64 -49.47
N GLY A 338 43.20 9.71 -48.76
CA GLY A 338 42.32 10.86 -48.55
C GLY A 338 41.12 10.62 -47.62
N PRO A 339 40.29 11.65 -47.35
CA PRO A 339 39.19 11.55 -46.41
C PRO A 339 37.99 10.78 -46.99
N ALA A 340 37.34 9.98 -46.15
CA ALA A 340 36.06 9.33 -46.42
C ALA A 340 35.11 9.53 -45.23
N GLN A 341 33.79 9.40 -45.45
CA GLN A 341 32.77 9.59 -44.41
C GLN A 341 31.69 8.51 -44.47
N LEU A 342 31.07 8.24 -43.32
CA LEU A 342 29.86 7.43 -43.19
C LEU A 342 28.82 8.25 -42.43
N ASN A 343 27.70 8.57 -43.07
CA ASN A 343 26.57 9.20 -42.41
C ASN A 343 25.70 8.13 -41.75
N ARG A 344 25.36 8.35 -40.48
CA ARG A 344 24.47 7.49 -39.70
C ARG A 344 23.31 8.31 -39.17
N ASP A 345 22.10 7.78 -39.31
CA ASP A 345 20.93 8.26 -38.60
C ASP A 345 20.87 7.59 -37.22
N ASN A 346 20.90 8.40 -36.16
CA ASN A 346 20.63 7.91 -34.81
C ASN A 346 19.12 7.75 -34.63
N PRO A 347 18.64 6.74 -33.87
CA PRO A 347 17.22 6.59 -33.58
C PRO A 347 16.68 7.88 -32.96
N ALA A 348 15.53 8.36 -33.44
CA ALA A 348 14.86 9.50 -32.82
C ALA A 348 14.45 9.11 -31.39
N TRP A 349 14.85 9.92 -30.41
CA TRP A 349 14.37 9.77 -29.04
C TRP A 349 12.85 9.96 -29.01
N PRO A 350 12.11 9.21 -28.17
CA PRO A 350 10.69 9.48 -27.96
C PRO A 350 10.51 10.92 -27.48
N THR A 351 9.85 11.77 -28.28
CA THR A 351 9.66 13.20 -27.97
C THR A 351 8.51 13.50 -27.03
N ASP A 352 7.73 12.48 -26.65
CA ASP A 352 6.59 12.65 -25.76
C ASP A 352 7.01 12.43 -24.30
N SER A 353 7.38 13.52 -23.64
CA SER A 353 7.30 13.57 -22.19
C SER A 353 5.85 13.41 -21.75
N ILE A 354 5.63 12.69 -20.64
CA ILE A 354 4.30 12.53 -20.05
C ILE A 354 3.83 13.91 -19.58
N LYS A 355 2.95 14.54 -20.35
CA LYS A 355 2.28 15.78 -19.99
C LYS A 355 0.98 15.46 -19.25
N GLN A 356 0.85 15.91 -18.01
CA GLN A 356 -0.42 15.88 -17.29
C GLN A 356 -1.17 17.19 -17.56
N LYS A 357 -2.50 17.15 -17.74
CA LYS A 357 -3.28 18.39 -17.90
C LYS A 357 -3.63 18.96 -16.54
N LEU A 358 -3.14 20.16 -16.24
CA LEU A 358 -3.60 20.98 -15.12
C LEU A 358 -4.57 22.04 -15.65
N THR A 359 -5.65 22.29 -14.91
CA THR A 359 -6.60 23.37 -15.22
C THR A 359 -6.68 24.29 -14.03
N ALA A 360 -6.22 25.53 -14.21
CA ALA A 360 -6.45 26.60 -13.26
C ALA A 360 -7.75 27.34 -13.61
N TYR A 361 -8.48 27.78 -12.60
CA TYR A 361 -9.68 28.61 -12.76
C TYR A 361 -9.43 29.95 -12.11
N ALA A 362 -9.62 31.05 -12.85
CA ALA A 362 -9.47 32.40 -12.30
C ALA A 362 -10.76 33.20 -12.53
N GLY A 363 -11.23 33.86 -11.47
CA GLY A 363 -12.49 34.59 -11.44
C GLY A 363 -12.77 35.19 -10.05
N LEU A 364 -13.90 35.88 -9.92
CA LEU A 364 -14.34 36.46 -8.65
C LEU A 364 -14.77 35.36 -7.65
N SER A 365 -14.46 35.55 -6.36
CA SER A 365 -14.66 34.55 -5.30
C SER A 365 -16.12 34.10 -5.09
N SER A 366 -16.30 32.95 -4.43
CA SER A 366 -17.60 32.32 -4.14
C SER A 366 -18.62 33.20 -3.41
N ALA A 367 -18.20 34.25 -2.71
CA ALA A 367 -19.10 35.16 -2.00
C ALA A 367 -19.98 36.03 -2.93
N ALA A 368 -19.67 36.12 -4.23
CA ALA A 368 -20.38 36.98 -5.19
C ALA A 368 -21.10 36.21 -6.33
N GLY A 369 -21.11 34.87 -6.30
CA GLY A 369 -21.40 34.05 -7.47
C GLY A 369 -20.21 34.07 -8.42
N TYR A 370 -19.62 32.91 -8.71
CA TYR A 370 -18.41 32.83 -9.52
C TYR A 370 -18.63 33.49 -10.88
N GLN A 371 -17.88 34.55 -11.16
CA GLN A 371 -17.87 35.23 -12.45
C GLN A 371 -16.44 35.20 -12.99
N ALA A 372 -16.26 34.47 -14.09
CA ALA A 372 -14.98 34.34 -14.78
C ALA A 372 -14.53 35.69 -15.35
N TRP A 373 -13.22 35.94 -15.38
CA TRP A 373 -12.63 37.10 -16.04
C TRP A 373 -12.47 36.85 -17.55
N ALA A 374 -13.58 36.61 -18.22
CA ALA A 374 -13.62 36.39 -19.66
C ALA A 374 -12.95 37.56 -20.42
N GLY A 375 -12.08 37.24 -21.37
CA GLY A 375 -11.35 38.23 -22.16
C GLY A 375 -10.08 38.78 -21.49
N GLN A 376 -9.74 38.35 -20.27
CA GLN A 376 -8.53 38.78 -19.58
C GLN A 376 -7.27 38.09 -20.13
N PRO A 377 -6.28 38.83 -20.66
CA PRO A 377 -5.00 38.27 -21.06
C PRO A 377 -4.18 37.77 -19.86
N TYR A 378 -3.49 36.65 -20.06
CA TYR A 378 -2.59 36.05 -19.07
C TYR A 378 -1.28 35.58 -19.72
N THR A 379 -0.22 35.54 -18.90
CA THR A 379 1.07 34.92 -19.23
C THR A 379 1.40 33.87 -18.17
N ILE A 380 1.80 32.67 -18.59
CA ILE A 380 2.20 31.57 -17.69
C ILE A 380 3.71 31.41 -17.77
N PHE A 381 4.33 31.36 -16.61
CA PHE A 381 5.73 31.03 -16.42
C PHE A 381 5.86 29.66 -15.73
N ALA A 382 6.81 28.84 -16.17
CA ALA A 382 7.22 27.60 -15.52
C ALA A 382 8.65 27.75 -15.01
N ASP A 383 8.87 27.60 -13.70
CA ASP A 383 10.19 27.79 -13.07
C ASP A 383 10.89 29.12 -13.48
N GLY A 384 10.09 30.16 -13.71
CA GLY A 384 10.56 31.50 -14.13
C GLY A 384 10.67 31.73 -15.64
N ALA A 385 10.53 30.70 -16.48
CA ALA A 385 10.55 30.83 -17.94
C ALA A 385 9.12 30.97 -18.51
N GLU A 386 8.90 31.91 -19.42
CA GLU A 386 7.60 32.09 -20.08
C GLU A 386 7.28 30.87 -20.97
N ILE A 387 6.14 30.22 -20.72
CA ILE A 387 5.71 29.03 -21.48
C ILE A 387 4.45 29.24 -22.31
N LYS A 388 3.61 30.22 -21.96
CA LYS A 388 2.32 30.44 -22.65
C LYS A 388 1.78 31.84 -22.45
N LYS A 389 1.26 32.46 -23.51
CA LYS A 389 0.38 33.63 -23.45
C LYS A 389 -1.00 33.25 -23.96
N GLY A 390 -2.05 33.77 -23.34
CA GLY A 390 -3.41 33.48 -23.74
C GLY A 390 -4.40 34.54 -23.30
N VAL A 391 -5.64 34.39 -23.75
CA VAL A 391 -6.78 35.18 -23.31
C VAL A 391 -7.79 34.22 -22.70
N MET A 392 -8.26 34.53 -21.50
CA MET A 392 -9.20 33.70 -20.76
C MET A 392 -10.55 33.65 -21.47
N ASP A 393 -11.13 32.46 -21.58
CA ASP A 393 -12.46 32.28 -22.16
C ASP A 393 -13.58 32.57 -21.14
N ALA A 394 -14.84 32.42 -21.57
CA ALA A 394 -16.01 32.65 -20.73
C ALA A 394 -16.10 31.71 -19.50
N SER A 395 -15.32 30.61 -19.46
CA SER A 395 -15.30 29.65 -18.37
C SER A 395 -14.25 29.96 -17.30
N GLY A 396 -13.32 30.87 -17.57
CA GLY A 396 -12.24 31.20 -16.64
C GLY A 396 -11.10 30.19 -16.61
N GLN A 397 -11.10 29.21 -17.51
CA GLN A 397 -10.15 28.10 -17.54
C GLN A 397 -8.82 28.51 -18.17
N ILE A 398 -7.75 28.17 -17.49
CA ILE A 398 -6.38 28.24 -17.98
C ILE A 398 -5.81 26.82 -17.99
N GLY A 399 -5.72 26.24 -19.18
CA GLY A 399 -5.09 24.94 -19.39
C GLY A 399 -3.57 25.04 -19.38
N ILE A 400 -2.93 24.22 -18.55
CA ILE A 400 -1.49 24.07 -18.38
C ILE A 400 -1.14 22.62 -18.71
N ASP A 401 -0.27 22.41 -19.70
CA ASP A 401 0.31 21.10 -19.97
C ASP A 401 1.51 20.90 -19.03
N HIS A 402 1.26 20.22 -17.90
CA HIS A 402 2.23 20.02 -16.84
C HIS A 402 3.28 18.97 -17.18
N HIS A 403 4.54 19.35 -17.03
CA HIS A 403 5.69 18.47 -17.12
C HIS A 403 6.15 18.07 -15.72
N VAL A 404 6.38 16.77 -15.47
CA VAL A 404 6.70 16.23 -14.13
C VAL A 404 7.96 16.82 -13.47
N THR A 405 8.83 17.49 -14.22
CA THR A 405 10.03 18.17 -13.70
C THR A 405 9.78 19.64 -13.33
N THR A 406 8.63 20.21 -13.68
CA THR A 406 8.32 21.62 -13.38
C THR A 406 7.89 21.76 -11.93
N SER A 407 8.57 22.63 -11.17
CA SER A 407 8.37 22.75 -9.71
C SER A 407 7.29 23.79 -9.36
N GLN A 408 7.20 24.87 -10.13
CA GLN A 408 6.26 25.97 -9.92
C GLN A 408 5.75 26.57 -11.23
N TYR A 409 4.48 26.98 -11.24
CA TYR A 409 3.96 27.90 -12.25
C TYR A 409 3.66 29.26 -11.64
N ARG A 410 3.78 30.32 -12.44
CA ARG A 410 3.26 31.64 -12.12
C ARG A 410 2.36 32.11 -13.25
N ILE A 411 1.17 32.61 -12.92
CA ILE A 411 0.23 33.21 -13.89
C ILE A 411 0.15 34.70 -13.62
N ASP A 412 0.61 35.50 -14.59
CA ASP A 412 0.53 36.95 -14.54
C ASP A 412 -0.64 37.41 -15.42
N LEU A 413 -1.61 38.10 -14.81
CA LEU A 413 -2.73 38.70 -15.50
C LEU A 413 -2.41 40.15 -15.88
N SER A 414 -2.91 40.62 -17.02
CA SER A 414 -2.63 41.99 -17.50
C SER A 414 -3.19 43.12 -16.61
N ASN A 415 -4.08 42.81 -15.67
CA ASN A 415 -4.59 43.74 -14.67
C ASN A 415 -3.63 43.93 -13.48
N GLY A 416 -2.43 43.33 -13.55
CA GLY A 416 -1.38 43.45 -12.53
C GLY A 416 -1.45 42.38 -11.43
N VAL A 417 -2.42 41.47 -11.47
CA VAL A 417 -2.54 40.38 -10.51
C VAL A 417 -1.66 39.20 -10.93
N SER A 418 -0.86 38.66 -10.02
CA SER A 418 -0.01 37.49 -10.25
C SER A 418 -0.35 36.37 -9.28
N TYR A 419 -0.38 35.13 -9.77
CA TYR A 419 -0.69 33.94 -8.98
C TYR A 419 0.44 32.92 -9.07
N ASP A 420 1.02 32.57 -7.93
CA ASP A 420 1.95 31.46 -7.83
C ASP A 420 1.19 30.14 -7.57
N LEU A 421 1.40 29.18 -8.46
CA LEU A 421 0.83 27.85 -8.47
C LEU A 421 1.95 26.82 -8.19
N PRO A 422 2.18 26.44 -6.93
CA PRO A 422 3.12 25.38 -6.59
C PRO A 422 2.59 24.02 -7.06
N VAL A 423 3.40 23.20 -7.75
CA VAL A 423 2.90 21.95 -8.36
C VAL A 423 3.26 20.68 -7.61
N ALA A 424 4.32 20.65 -6.80
CA ALA A 424 4.45 19.79 -5.61
C ALA A 424 5.88 19.85 -5.03
N ALA A 425 6.01 20.43 -3.83
CA ALA A 425 7.01 20.12 -2.80
C ALA A 425 6.74 20.91 -1.49
N ASP A 426 5.99 22.01 -1.56
CA ASP A 426 5.86 22.97 -0.45
C ASP A 426 4.79 22.67 0.60
N TYR A 427 3.99 21.62 0.45
CA TYR A 427 2.99 21.22 1.46
C TYR A 427 3.45 19.99 2.25
N LYS A 428 4.68 20.00 2.77
CA LYS A 428 5.07 19.05 3.82
C LYS A 428 4.40 19.44 5.14
N GLY A 429 3.35 18.71 5.54
CA GLY A 429 2.89 18.68 6.94
C GLY A 429 1.39 18.86 7.23
N ASP A 430 0.55 19.29 6.27
CA ASP A 430 -0.90 19.47 6.51
C ASP A 430 -1.74 19.26 5.23
N PRO A 431 -2.32 18.04 5.04
CA PRO A 431 -3.13 17.71 3.87
C PRO A 431 -4.38 18.58 3.69
N LYS A 432 -5.01 19.02 4.78
CA LYS A 432 -6.22 19.88 4.70
C LYS A 432 -5.87 21.25 4.14
N ASN A 433 -4.71 21.78 4.50
CA ASN A 433 -4.24 23.06 3.99
C ASN A 433 -3.90 23.00 2.49
N ALA A 434 -3.44 21.84 2.00
CA ALA A 434 -3.24 21.61 0.57
C ALA A 434 -4.57 21.56 -0.20
N GLU A 435 -5.60 20.89 0.35
CA GLU A 435 -6.95 20.89 -0.23
C GLU A 435 -7.57 22.30 -0.28
N LEU A 436 -7.42 23.09 0.78
CA LEU A 436 -7.92 24.47 0.83
C LEU A 436 -7.15 25.40 -0.13
N ALA A 437 -5.85 25.21 -0.30
CA ALA A 437 -5.06 25.94 -1.29
C ALA A 437 -5.50 25.59 -2.73
N ASN A 438 -5.76 24.31 -3.02
CA ASN A 438 -6.26 23.86 -4.32
C ASN A 438 -7.68 24.37 -4.65
N ARG A 439 -8.43 24.86 -3.66
CA ARG A 439 -9.72 25.55 -3.84
C ARG A 439 -9.57 27.04 -4.19
N GLY A 440 -8.35 27.53 -4.41
CA GLY A 440 -8.10 28.92 -4.80
C GLY A 440 -8.05 29.91 -3.64
N LEU A 441 -7.94 29.44 -2.38
CA LEU A 441 -7.80 30.31 -1.21
C LEU A 441 -6.33 30.79 -1.09
N HIS A 442 -6.02 31.84 -1.84
CA HIS A 442 -4.72 32.53 -1.80
C HIS A 442 -4.81 33.79 -0.93
N ARG A 443 -3.81 34.01 -0.08
CA ARG A 443 -3.70 35.23 0.73
C ARG A 443 -3.28 36.38 -0.19
N HIS A 444 -4.06 37.46 -0.23
CA HIS A 444 -3.65 38.70 -0.88
C HIS A 444 -2.79 39.52 0.08
N GLU A 445 -1.53 39.78 -0.25
CA GLU A 445 -0.66 40.71 0.49
C GLU A 445 -0.90 42.15 0.00
N SER A 446 -2.13 42.67 0.18
CA SER A 446 -2.35 44.12 0.05
C SER A 446 -1.80 44.81 1.29
N ALA A 447 -1.08 45.91 1.08
CA ALA A 447 -0.53 46.75 2.14
C ALA A 447 -1.57 47.02 3.24
N SER A 448 -1.31 46.50 4.42
CA SER A 448 -2.16 46.69 5.60
C SER A 448 -2.08 48.15 6.05
N HIS A 449 -3.24 48.75 6.34
CA HIS A 449 -3.34 49.98 7.12
C HIS A 449 -2.51 49.84 8.41
N PRO A 450 -1.81 50.89 8.90
CA PRO A 450 -0.91 50.79 10.06
C PRO A 450 -1.55 50.23 11.35
N ASP A 451 -2.88 50.19 11.44
CA ASP A 451 -3.63 49.68 12.59
C ASP A 451 -4.03 48.19 12.47
N VAL A 452 -3.73 47.53 11.35
CA VAL A 452 -4.05 46.11 11.14
C VAL A 452 -2.77 45.28 11.26
N LYS A 453 -2.65 44.51 12.35
CA LYS A 453 -1.62 43.46 12.51
C LYS A 453 -2.21 42.10 12.11
N PRO A 454 -1.99 41.61 10.88
CA PRO A 454 -2.43 40.27 10.51
C PRO A 454 -1.60 39.20 11.22
N SER A 455 -2.23 38.11 11.65
CA SER A 455 -1.53 36.93 12.19
C SER A 455 -0.74 36.21 11.10
N ASP A 456 0.54 35.93 11.33
CA ASP A 456 1.51 35.49 10.32
C ASP A 456 1.32 34.08 9.72
N ASN A 457 0.27 33.33 10.08
CA ASN A 457 0.13 31.96 9.60
C ASN A 457 -0.83 31.83 8.40
N ARG A 458 -0.27 31.49 7.24
CA ARG A 458 -1.00 31.23 5.98
C ARG A 458 -2.08 30.14 6.14
N SER A 459 -1.89 29.15 7.03
CA SER A 459 -2.89 28.10 7.29
C SER A 459 -4.13 28.62 8.04
N LEU A 460 -3.93 29.53 9.01
CA LEU A 460 -5.02 30.14 9.77
C LEU A 460 -5.90 31.02 8.87
N PHE A 461 -5.32 31.72 7.89
CA PHE A 461 -6.07 32.50 6.92
C PHE A 461 -7.03 31.62 6.10
N ARG A 462 -6.55 30.52 5.52
CA ARG A 462 -7.36 29.62 4.68
C ARG A 462 -8.50 28.98 5.46
N ASN A 463 -8.21 28.49 6.67
CA ASN A 463 -9.23 27.91 7.55
C ASN A 463 -10.32 28.92 7.93
N ARG A 464 -9.93 30.16 8.24
CA ARG A 464 -10.89 31.22 8.63
C ARG A 464 -11.74 31.67 7.45
N TYR A 465 -11.15 31.76 6.25
CA TYR A 465 -11.87 32.13 5.04
C TYR A 465 -12.81 31.00 4.58
N ASP A 466 -12.39 29.74 4.67
CA ASP A 466 -13.25 28.58 4.38
C ASP A 466 -14.49 28.57 5.29
N GLN A 467 -14.31 28.79 6.61
CA GLN A 467 -15.42 28.93 7.57
C GLN A 467 -16.38 30.09 7.24
N LEU A 468 -15.87 31.21 6.74
CA LEU A 468 -16.71 32.35 6.32
C LEU A 468 -17.49 32.04 5.02
N SER A 469 -16.89 31.27 4.11
CA SER A 469 -17.52 30.90 2.84
C SER A 469 -18.45 29.67 2.93
N ASN A 470 -18.30 28.86 3.97
CA ASN A 470 -19.11 27.69 4.29
C ASN A 470 -19.52 27.74 5.77
N PRO A 471 -20.38 28.69 6.20
CA PRO A 471 -20.88 28.69 7.56
C PRO A 471 -21.66 27.38 7.77
N GLU A 472 -21.27 26.59 8.79
CA GLU A 472 -22.09 25.46 9.22
C GLU A 472 -23.49 26.01 9.51
N SER A 473 -24.50 25.50 8.79
CA SER A 473 -25.88 25.75 9.17
C SER A 473 -26.08 25.06 10.51
N ASP A 474 -26.15 25.83 11.59
CA ASP A 474 -26.51 25.34 12.92
C ASP A 474 -27.75 24.42 12.80
N ALA A 475 -27.55 23.13 13.08
CA ALA A 475 -28.58 22.12 13.25
C ALA A 475 -28.23 21.26 14.47
#